data_AF-A0A7C4YME6-F1
#
_entry.id   AF-A0A7C4YME6-F1
#
_cell.length_a   1.000
_cell.length_b   1.000
_cell.length_c   1.000
_cell.angle_alpha   90.00
_cell.angle_beta   90.00
_cell.angle_gamma   90.00
#
_symmetry.space_group_name_H-M   'P 1'
#
loop_
_entity.id
_entity.type
_entity.pdbx_description
1 polymer ?
#
loop_
_entity_poly.entity_id
_entity_poly.type
_entity_poly.pdbx_seq_one_letter_code
_entity_poly.pdbx_strand_id
1 'polypeptide(L)' 'MCRFLACAAAFVLVASVAAQDWKPAPGPLMTRWAKDVNPDRVLPEYPRPQMVRDKWMNLNGVWDFNPMEKP' A
#
# COMPACT_ATOMS: atom_id res chain seq x y z
N MET A 1 -32.79 33.65 -0.34
CA MET A 1 -31.81 33.78 -1.44
C MET A 1 -30.36 33.59 -0.98
N CYS A 2 -29.78 34.47 -0.15
CA CYS A 2 -28.35 34.41 0.24
C CYS A 2 -27.93 33.12 0.97
N ARG A 3 -28.83 32.49 1.75
CA ARG A 3 -28.54 31.25 2.49
C ARG A 3 -28.49 30.00 1.59
N PHE A 4 -29.23 29.97 0.48
CA PHE A 4 -29.22 28.83 -0.46
C PHE A 4 -27.97 28.83 -1.35
N LEU A 5 -27.46 30.01 -1.70
CA LEU A 5 -26.19 30.17 -2.43
C LEU A 5 -24.97 29.69 -1.60
N ALA A 6 -24.98 29.96 -0.29
CA ALA A 6 -23.91 29.52 0.61
C ALA A 6 -23.83 27.99 0.75
N CYS A 7 -24.97 27.29 0.79
CA CYS A 7 -24.99 25.82 0.84
C CYS A 7 -24.55 25.16 -0.48
N ALA A 8 -24.90 25.76 -1.63
CA ALA A 8 -24.44 25.25 -2.93
C ALA A 8 -22.93 25.41 -3.12
N ALA A 9 -22.34 26.51 -2.67
CA ALA A 9 -20.90 26.74 -2.71
C ALA A 9 -20.12 25.75 -1.81
N ALA A 10 -20.68 25.39 -0.64
CA ALA A 10 -20.11 24.37 0.24
C ALA A 10 -20.16 22.96 -0.39
N PHE A 11 -21.19 22.65 -1.17
CA PHE A 11 -21.33 21.35 -1.84
C PHE A 11 -20.32 21.17 -2.99
N VAL A 12 -20.00 22.24 -3.73
CA VAL A 12 -18.97 22.23 -4.79
C VAL A 12 -17.56 22.07 -4.22
N LEU A 13 -17.28 22.62 -3.03
CA LEU A 13 -15.96 22.51 -2.41
C LEU A 13 -15.63 21.07 -1.95
N VAL A 14 -16.64 20.31 -1.51
CA VAL A 14 -16.48 18.93 -1.02
C VAL A 14 -16.24 17.94 -2.17
N ALA A 15 -16.83 18.17 -3.34
CA ALA A 15 -16.65 17.31 -4.53
C ALA A 15 -15.22 17.34 -5.10
N SER A 16 -14.40 18.34 -4.72
CA SER A 16 -13.03 18.50 -5.22
C SER A 16 -11.99 17.66 -4.49
N VAL A 17 -12.36 16.95 -3.41
CA VAL A 17 -11.50 15.92 -2.80
C VAL A 17 -11.63 14.62 -3.60
N ALA A 18 -11.26 14.69 -4.88
CA ALA A 18 -10.96 13.50 -5.64
C ALA A 18 -9.70 12.86 -5.04
N ALA A 19 -9.67 11.53 -4.97
CA ALA A 19 -8.47 10.80 -4.57
C ALA A 19 -7.28 11.28 -5.42
N GLN A 20 -6.14 11.53 -4.78
CA GLN A 20 -4.93 11.96 -5.49
C GLN A 20 -4.49 10.88 -6.48
N ASP A 21 -3.98 11.31 -7.64
CA ASP A 21 -3.38 10.40 -8.62
C ASP A 21 -2.23 9.63 -7.97
N TRP A 22 -2.29 8.30 -8.06
CA TRP A 22 -1.25 7.45 -7.50
C TRP A 22 0.08 7.65 -8.24
N LYS A 23 1.17 7.74 -7.48
CA LYS A 23 2.54 7.79 -8.00
C LYS A 23 3.48 6.95 -7.12
N PRO A 24 4.50 6.28 -7.69
CA PRO A 24 5.51 5.59 -6.91
C PRO A 24 6.23 6.57 -5.95
N ALA A 25 6.48 6.12 -4.73
CA ALA A 25 7.29 6.88 -3.79
C ALA A 25 8.77 6.85 -4.21
N PRO A 26 9.49 7.99 -4.17
CA PRO A 26 10.92 7.99 -4.42
C PRO A 26 11.64 7.28 -3.26
N GLY A 27 12.45 6.28 -3.59
CA GLY A 27 13.25 5.53 -2.62
C GLY A 27 14.72 5.46 -3.05
N PRO A 28 15.67 5.43 -2.10
CA PRO A 28 17.10 5.32 -2.43
C PRO A 28 17.47 4.00 -3.12
N LEU A 29 16.59 2.99 -3.06
CA LEU A 29 16.76 1.67 -3.64
C LEU A 29 15.57 1.32 -4.52
N MET A 30 15.56 1.82 -5.76
CA MET A 30 14.58 1.40 -6.77
C MET A 30 15.03 0.11 -7.42
N THR A 31 14.25 -0.95 -7.27
CA THR A 31 14.51 -2.22 -7.95
C THR A 31 13.95 -2.20 -9.38
N ARG A 32 14.44 -3.10 -10.23
CA ARG A 32 13.90 -3.26 -11.59
C ARG A 32 12.41 -3.59 -11.65
N TRP A 33 11.82 -4.12 -10.58
CA TRP A 33 10.40 -4.46 -10.53
C TRP A 33 9.54 -3.31 -10.03
N ALA A 34 10.11 -2.38 -9.25
CA ALA A 34 9.38 -1.25 -8.69
C ALA A 34 8.84 -0.31 -9.79
N LYS A 35 9.51 -0.23 -10.94
CA LYS A 35 9.04 0.54 -12.11
C LYS A 35 7.81 -0.05 -12.81
N ASP A 36 7.56 -1.34 -12.62
CA ASP A 36 6.49 -2.06 -13.33
C ASP A 36 5.23 -2.19 -12.45
N VAL A 37 5.23 -1.57 -11.27
CA VAL A 37 4.09 -1.57 -10.33
C VAL A 37 2.93 -0.80 -10.94
N ASN A 38 1.78 -1.46 -11.01
CA ASN A 38 0.53 -0.89 -11.48
C ASN A 38 -0.56 -1.06 -10.40
N PRO A 39 -1.09 0.04 -9.82
CA PRO A 39 -2.10 -0.02 -8.76
C PRO A 39 -3.43 -0.64 -9.21
N ASP A 40 -3.73 -0.63 -10.51
CA ASP A 40 -4.94 -1.22 -11.08
C ASP A 40 -4.85 -2.73 -11.28
N ARG A 41 -3.65 -3.31 -11.12
CA ARG A 41 -3.38 -4.75 -11.31
C ARG A 41 -2.94 -5.43 -10.03
N VAL A 42 -3.50 -5.01 -8.90
CA VAL A 42 -3.32 -5.71 -7.63
C VAL A 42 -3.97 -7.09 -7.67
N LEU A 43 -3.29 -8.08 -7.10
CA LEU A 43 -3.83 -9.42 -6.98
C LEU A 43 -5.02 -9.40 -5.99
N PRO A 44 -6.20 -9.93 -6.32
CA PRO A 44 -7.38 -9.91 -5.43
C PRO A 44 -7.07 -10.52 -4.05
N GLU A 45 -7.52 -9.90 -2.96
CA GLU A 45 -7.10 -10.24 -1.58
C GLU A 45 -7.49 -11.67 -1.15
N TYR A 46 -8.53 -12.28 -1.72
CA TYR A 46 -8.98 -13.60 -1.29
C TYR A 46 -9.88 -14.30 -2.32
N PRO A 47 -9.94 -15.65 -2.36
CA PRO A 47 -9.12 -16.61 -1.63
C PRO A 47 -7.72 -16.78 -2.22
N ARG A 48 -6.73 -17.00 -1.34
CA ARG A 48 -5.34 -17.36 -1.69
C ARG A 48 -5.06 -18.81 -1.31
N PRO A 49 -5.70 -19.80 -1.98
CA PRO A 49 -5.63 -21.20 -1.58
C PRO A 49 -4.21 -21.78 -1.67
N GLN A 50 -3.35 -21.24 -2.54
CA GLN A 50 -1.94 -21.65 -2.64
C GLN A 50 -1.08 -21.25 -1.43
N MET A 51 -1.55 -20.34 -0.57
CA MET A 51 -0.83 -19.95 0.65
C MET A 51 -1.16 -20.83 1.85
N VAL A 52 -2.07 -21.80 1.70
CA VAL A 52 -2.33 -22.82 2.71
C VAL A 52 -1.18 -23.83 2.65
N ARG A 53 -0.29 -23.77 3.64
CA ARG A 53 0.79 -24.75 3.79
C ARG A 53 0.34 -25.85 4.74
N ASP A 54 0.20 -27.08 4.23
CA ASP A 54 -0.22 -28.24 5.03
C ASP A 54 0.75 -28.56 6.18
N LYS A 55 2.04 -28.24 6.00
CA LYS A 55 3.11 -28.45 6.99
C LYS A 55 3.68 -27.11 7.47
N TRP A 56 2.84 -26.27 8.05
CA TRP A 56 3.29 -25.01 8.62
C TRP A 56 3.97 -25.22 9.98
N MET A 57 5.13 -24.60 10.18
CA MET A 57 5.86 -24.57 11.45
C MET A 57 6.08 -23.11 11.85
N ASN A 58 5.73 -22.77 13.08
CA ASN A 58 5.99 -21.46 13.65
C ASN A 58 7.46 -21.36 14.04
N LEU A 59 8.19 -20.40 13.48
CA LEU A 59 9.58 -20.12 13.84
C LEU A 59 9.73 -18.84 14.71
N ASN A 60 8.62 -18.27 15.17
CA ASN A 60 8.64 -17.13 16.06
C ASN A 60 9.22 -17.56 17.42
N GLY A 61 10.20 -16.81 17.90
CA GLY A 61 10.89 -17.07 19.16
C GLY A 61 12.08 -16.15 19.32
N VAL A 62 12.87 -16.38 20.37
CA VAL A 62 14.17 -15.73 20.52
C VAL A 62 15.17 -16.50 19.66
N TRP A 63 15.93 -15.78 18.84
CA TRP A 63 16.95 -16.35 17.98
C TRP A 63 18.31 -15.85 18.45
N ASP A 64 19.25 -16.78 18.60
CA ASP A 64 20.65 -16.44 18.77
C ASP A 64 21.22 -16.07 17.40
N PHE A 65 21.75 -14.85 17.29
CA PHE A 65 22.40 -14.35 16.09
C PHE A 65 23.91 -14.27 16.30
N ASN A 66 24.69 -14.88 15.41
CA ASN A 66 26.15 -14.75 15.40
C ASN A 66 26.57 -13.73 14.32
N PRO A 67 26.99 -12.51 14.68
CA PRO A 67 27.49 -11.56 13.71
C PRO A 67 28.83 -12.05 13.13
N MET A 68 28.93 -12.07 11.80
CA MET A 68 30.23 -12.20 11.15
C MET A 68 31.05 -10.95 11.43
N GLU A 69 32.17 -11.08 12.13
CA GLU A 69 33.11 -9.97 12.32
C GLU A 69 33.67 -9.53 10.96
N LYS A 70 33.64 -8.21 10.77
CA LYS A 70 34.22 -7.57 9.59
C LYS A 70 35.75 -7.62 9.73
N PRO A 71 36.50 -7.95 8.66
CA PRO A 71 37.97 -7.86 8.69
C PRO A 71 38.45 -6.43 8.92
#